data_AF-A0A258UJ26-F1
#
_entry.id   AF-A0A258UJ26-F1
#
_cell.length_a   1.000
_cell.length_b   1.000
_cell.length_c   1.000
_cell.angle_alpha   90.00
_cell.angle_beta   90.00
_cell.angle_gamma   90.00
#
_symmetry.space_group_name_H-M   'P 1'
#
loop_
_entity.id
_entity.type
_entity.pdbx_description
1 polymer ?
#
loop_
_entity_poly.entity_id
_entity_poly.type
_entity_poly.pdbx_seq_one_letter_code
_entity_poly.pdbx_strand_id
1 'polypeptide(L)'
;TNLPNRQLLLDRLEQRIASSARTHHAGAVLFIDLDNFKSLNDTHGHDVGDLLLIEVGHRIVACVRETDTVSRLGGDEFVVIIDELDEDLQLAAIQASSVCEKILNSFKPSFKLNQYVHHSSPSIGVTLFNHESPTSVDELLRRADLAMYKAKSSGRNTYRFFDPQMQAAVNDRVSLEGDLHLGLLNKQFELYYQPQVNQSRKVIGAETLIRWHHPERGLVMPGQFIQLAEDSGLILPIGQWILETACQQLLLWAKQPQTAHLVLSVNVSARQYLQANFADSLIQLIDDTGVDPTKLKLELTESMLVENVEDIIVKMSAIKAKGIGFSLDDFGTGYSSLSYLKRLPLDQLKIDQSFVRDVNTDPNDASIVRAIITLGTNLGMDVIAEGVETEAHMQMLLENGCEAFQGYLFSKPVPIVQFEAMLTATPSL
;
A
#
# COMPACT_ATOMS: atom_id res chain seq x y z
N THR A 1 -33.85 6.25 -3.26
CA THR A 1 -33.47 7.16 -2.15
C THR A 1 -34.34 8.41 -2.06
N ASN A 2 -35.10 8.82 -3.09
CA ASN A 2 -35.89 10.08 -3.09
C ASN A 2 -35.07 11.36 -2.81
N LEU A 3 -33.75 11.29 -2.91
CA LEU A 3 -32.88 12.45 -2.77
C LEU A 3 -32.78 13.21 -4.10
N PRO A 4 -32.59 14.54 -4.06
CA PRO A 4 -32.12 15.33 -5.19
C PRO A 4 -31.03 14.61 -6.01
N ASN A 5 -31.18 14.67 -7.33
CA ASN A 5 -30.21 14.16 -8.28
C ASN A 5 -29.12 15.21 -8.57
N ARG A 6 -28.11 14.85 -9.37
CA ARG A 6 -27.02 15.75 -9.76
C ARG A 6 -27.49 17.10 -10.30
N GLN A 7 -28.53 17.11 -11.13
CA GLN A 7 -29.03 18.36 -11.73
C GLN A 7 -29.59 19.32 -10.66
N LEU A 8 -30.39 18.82 -9.72
CA LEU A 8 -30.94 19.64 -8.65
C LEU A 8 -29.88 20.06 -7.61
N LEU A 9 -28.86 19.22 -7.38
CA LEU A 9 -27.71 19.57 -6.56
C LEU A 9 -26.97 20.80 -7.14
N LEU A 10 -26.66 20.77 -8.44
CA LEU A 10 -25.93 21.84 -9.11
C LEU A 10 -26.70 23.17 -9.04
N ASP A 11 -27.99 23.15 -9.36
CA ASP A 11 -28.87 24.34 -9.25
C ASP A 11 -28.88 24.91 -7.82
N ARG A 12 -29.02 24.06 -6.80
CA ARG A 12 -28.99 24.50 -5.41
C ARG A 12 -27.63 25.08 -5.01
N LEU A 13 -26.53 24.46 -5.44
CA LEU A 13 -25.19 24.93 -5.13
C LEU A 13 -24.90 26.29 -5.81
N GLU A 14 -25.32 26.48 -7.07
CA GLU A 14 -25.25 27.80 -7.75
C GLU A 14 -25.99 28.88 -6.96
N GLN A 15 -27.22 28.57 -6.53
CA GLN A 15 -28.02 29.49 -5.72
C GLN A 15 -27.34 29.83 -4.38
N ARG A 16 -26.68 28.86 -3.73
CA ARG A 16 -25.97 29.09 -2.45
C ARG A 16 -24.70 29.90 -2.61
N ILE A 17 -23.92 29.66 -3.65
CA ILE A 17 -22.75 30.50 -3.98
C ILE A 17 -23.20 31.95 -4.22
N ALA A 18 -24.25 32.15 -5.01
CA ALA A 18 -24.81 33.48 -5.27
C ALA A 18 -25.40 34.15 -4.01
N SER A 19 -25.99 33.35 -3.11
CA SER A 19 -26.51 33.80 -1.82
C SER A 19 -25.41 34.27 -0.87
N SER A 20 -24.35 33.46 -0.72
CA SER A 20 -23.18 33.74 0.12
C SER A 20 -22.54 35.09 -0.22
N ALA A 21 -22.48 35.44 -1.51
CA ALA A 21 -21.99 36.74 -1.97
C ALA A 21 -22.79 37.95 -1.45
N ARG A 22 -24.05 37.76 -1.04
CA ARG A 22 -24.92 38.83 -0.49
C ARG A 22 -25.04 38.80 1.02
N THR A 23 -25.05 37.61 1.63
CA THR A 23 -25.26 37.44 3.08
C THR A 23 -23.96 37.36 3.87
N HIS A 24 -22.82 37.26 3.19
CA HIS A 24 -21.48 37.02 3.75
C HIS A 24 -21.31 35.70 4.51
N HIS A 25 -22.37 34.91 4.68
CA HIS A 25 -22.28 33.59 5.31
C HIS A 25 -21.48 32.63 4.43
N ALA A 26 -20.66 31.79 5.06
CA ALA A 26 -19.98 30.71 4.36
C ALA A 26 -20.93 29.53 4.13
N GLY A 27 -20.48 28.57 3.32
CA GLY A 27 -21.11 27.28 3.17
C GLY A 27 -20.07 26.17 3.01
N ALA A 28 -20.53 24.93 3.07
CA ALA A 28 -19.67 23.75 2.87
C ALA A 28 -20.30 22.76 1.89
N VAL A 29 -19.44 22.08 1.13
CA VAL A 29 -19.82 20.91 0.35
C VAL A 29 -19.10 19.69 0.93
N LEU A 30 -19.88 18.69 1.32
CA LEU A 30 -19.41 17.39 1.80
C LEU A 30 -19.66 16.37 0.70
N PHE A 31 -18.61 15.75 0.19
CA PHE A 31 -18.69 14.61 -0.72
C PHE A 31 -18.50 13.33 0.08
N ILE A 32 -19.44 12.39 -0.05
CA ILE A 32 -19.53 11.20 0.81
C ILE A 32 -19.58 9.98 -0.08
N ASP A 33 -18.74 9.00 0.20
CA ASP A 33 -18.70 7.71 -0.48
C ASP A 33 -18.73 6.58 0.56
N LEU A 34 -19.40 5.46 0.23
CA LEU A 34 -19.53 4.31 1.12
C LEU A 34 -18.34 3.36 0.97
N ASP A 35 -17.63 3.15 2.07
CA ASP A 35 -16.49 2.24 2.07
C ASP A 35 -16.93 0.80 1.76
N ASN A 36 -16.26 0.18 0.79
CA ASN A 36 -16.42 -1.21 0.39
C ASN A 36 -17.85 -1.60 -0.06
N PHE A 37 -18.67 -0.65 -0.53
CA PHE A 37 -20.04 -0.91 -0.99
C PHE A 37 -20.12 -1.99 -2.08
N LYS A 38 -19.14 -2.03 -2.99
CA LYS A 38 -19.07 -3.05 -4.04
C LYS A 38 -19.03 -4.48 -3.45
N SER A 39 -18.30 -4.70 -2.36
CA SER A 39 -18.20 -6.01 -1.70
C SER A 39 -19.57 -6.49 -1.19
N LEU A 40 -20.42 -5.57 -0.70
CA LEU A 40 -21.80 -5.90 -0.33
C LEU A 40 -22.61 -6.36 -1.54
N ASN A 41 -22.55 -5.63 -2.66
CA ASN A 41 -23.27 -5.99 -3.88
C ASN A 41 -22.81 -7.35 -4.42
N ASP A 42 -21.50 -7.60 -4.44
CA ASP A 42 -20.93 -8.85 -4.93
C ASP A 42 -21.32 -10.04 -4.02
N THR A 43 -21.50 -9.81 -2.71
CA THR A 43 -21.82 -10.86 -1.74
C THR A 43 -23.34 -11.13 -1.61
N HIS A 44 -24.16 -10.08 -1.63
CA HIS A 44 -25.59 -10.16 -1.27
C HIS A 44 -26.53 -9.68 -2.37
N GLY A 45 -26.01 -9.25 -3.52
CA GLY A 45 -26.77 -8.79 -4.66
C GLY A 45 -27.21 -7.33 -4.56
N HIS A 46 -27.55 -6.76 -5.71
CA HIS A 46 -27.91 -5.34 -5.85
C HIS A 46 -29.16 -4.93 -5.06
N ASP A 47 -30.13 -5.84 -4.85
CA ASP A 47 -31.34 -5.55 -4.08
C ASP A 47 -31.02 -5.17 -2.62
N VAL A 48 -30.01 -5.80 -2.03
CA VAL A 48 -29.55 -5.48 -0.66
C VAL A 48 -28.76 -4.17 -0.65
N GLY A 49 -27.97 -3.92 -1.70
CA GLY A 49 -27.29 -2.65 -1.91
C GLY A 49 -28.26 -1.48 -1.99
N ASP A 50 -29.36 -1.63 -2.70
CA ASP A 50 -30.39 -0.59 -2.81
C ASP A 50 -31.06 -0.26 -1.47
N LEU A 51 -31.31 -1.27 -0.63
CA LEU A 51 -31.80 -1.05 0.73
C LEU A 51 -30.80 -0.26 1.58
N LEU A 52 -29.49 -0.58 1.46
CA LEU A 52 -28.45 0.16 2.16
C LEU A 52 -28.45 1.63 1.73
N LEU A 53 -28.50 1.90 0.42
CA LEU A 53 -28.49 3.25 -0.13
C LEU A 53 -29.70 4.09 0.34
N ILE A 54 -30.87 3.46 0.47
CA ILE A 54 -32.07 4.12 1.03
C ILE A 54 -31.85 4.48 2.50
N GLU A 55 -31.38 3.54 3.31
CA GLU A 55 -31.16 3.76 4.74
C GLU A 55 -30.03 4.77 5.01
N VAL A 56 -28.95 4.71 4.22
CA VAL A 56 -27.89 5.72 4.23
C VAL A 56 -28.45 7.11 3.94
N GLY A 57 -29.29 7.24 2.91
CA GLY A 57 -29.95 8.50 2.59
C GLY A 57 -30.75 9.05 3.78
N HIS A 58 -31.53 8.20 4.46
CA HIS A 58 -32.27 8.60 5.66
C HIS A 58 -31.37 9.04 6.81
N ARG A 59 -30.28 8.31 7.08
CA ARG A 59 -29.33 8.66 8.15
C ARG A 59 -28.63 9.98 7.90
N ILE A 60 -28.18 10.23 6.66
CA ILE A 60 -27.53 11.50 6.31
C ILE A 60 -28.53 12.65 6.44
N VAL A 61 -29.77 12.51 5.96
CA VAL A 61 -30.82 13.53 6.12
C VAL A 61 -31.10 13.84 7.59
N ALA A 62 -31.11 12.83 8.46
CA ALA A 62 -31.31 13.03 9.91
C ALA A 62 -30.14 13.75 10.61
N CYS A 63 -28.97 13.84 9.98
CA CYS A 63 -27.78 14.50 10.55
C CYS A 63 -27.70 15.99 10.24
N VAL A 64 -28.52 16.48 9.29
CA VAL A 64 -28.44 17.84 8.74
C VAL A 64 -29.72 18.62 9.03
N ARG A 65 -29.69 19.95 8.81
CA ARG A 65 -30.86 20.82 9.00
C ARG A 65 -31.75 20.82 7.76
N GLU A 66 -32.99 21.30 7.89
CA GLU A 66 -33.90 21.45 6.75
C GLU A 66 -33.40 22.43 5.68
N THR A 67 -32.55 23.39 6.08
CA THR A 67 -31.90 24.35 5.18
C THR A 67 -30.79 23.70 4.35
N ASP A 68 -30.22 22.60 4.84
CA ASP A 68 -29.14 21.87 4.18
C ASP A 68 -29.73 20.97 3.07
N THR A 69 -28.90 20.63 2.10
CA THR A 69 -29.31 19.78 0.98
C THR A 69 -28.53 18.49 0.95
N VAL A 70 -29.21 17.36 0.98
CA VAL A 70 -28.63 16.04 0.75
C VAL A 70 -29.03 15.56 -0.65
N SER A 71 -28.06 15.12 -1.44
CA SER A 71 -28.25 14.65 -2.82
C SER A 71 -27.53 13.32 -3.03
N ARG A 72 -27.94 12.54 -4.04
CA ARG A 72 -27.21 11.35 -4.51
C ARG A 72 -26.78 11.57 -5.95
N LEU A 73 -25.48 11.46 -6.22
CA LEU A 73 -24.92 11.70 -7.55
C LEU A 73 -25.02 10.48 -8.47
N GLY A 74 -24.87 9.29 -7.90
CA GLY A 74 -24.83 8.02 -8.60
C GLY A 74 -24.11 6.99 -7.74
N GLY A 75 -24.25 5.70 -8.05
CA GLY A 75 -23.59 4.64 -7.27
C GLY A 75 -23.83 4.78 -5.76
N ASP A 76 -22.76 4.78 -5.00
CA ASP A 76 -22.68 4.96 -3.55
C ASP A 76 -22.27 6.38 -3.10
N GLU A 77 -22.34 7.35 -4.01
CA GLU A 77 -21.92 8.73 -3.78
C GLU A 77 -23.08 9.64 -3.37
N PHE A 78 -22.91 10.33 -2.24
CA PHE A 78 -23.81 11.33 -1.70
C PHE A 78 -23.11 12.68 -1.57
N VAL A 79 -23.84 13.77 -1.75
CA VAL A 79 -23.33 15.12 -1.54
C VAL A 79 -24.25 15.88 -0.59
N VAL A 80 -23.66 16.52 0.41
CA VAL A 80 -24.35 17.43 1.32
C VAL A 80 -23.85 18.86 1.11
N ILE A 81 -24.79 19.79 0.93
CA ILE A 81 -24.51 21.24 0.98
C ILE A 81 -24.98 21.73 2.33
N ILE A 82 -24.05 22.28 3.12
CA ILE A 82 -24.35 22.95 4.38
C ILE A 82 -24.40 24.45 4.10
N ASP A 83 -25.50 25.07 4.48
CA ASP A 83 -25.75 26.49 4.24
C ASP A 83 -25.70 27.29 5.56
N GLU A 84 -25.61 28.61 5.43
CA GLU A 84 -25.66 29.55 6.57
C GLU A 84 -24.61 29.25 7.67
N LEU A 85 -23.40 28.90 7.25
CA LEU A 85 -22.26 28.81 8.16
C LEU A 85 -21.75 30.21 8.53
N ASP A 86 -20.95 30.27 9.58
CA ASP A 86 -20.30 31.51 10.02
C ASP A 86 -19.49 32.15 8.88
N GLU A 87 -19.38 33.48 8.89
CA GLU A 87 -18.56 34.21 7.91
C GLU A 87 -17.07 33.89 8.08
N ASP A 88 -16.63 33.67 9.32
CA ASP A 88 -15.28 33.22 9.62
C ASP A 88 -15.11 31.75 9.21
N LEU A 89 -14.21 31.49 8.26
CA LEU A 89 -13.96 30.16 7.73
C LEU A 89 -13.48 29.15 8.79
N GLN A 90 -12.81 29.58 9.86
CA GLN A 90 -12.44 28.67 10.96
C GLN A 90 -13.67 28.24 11.75
N LEU A 91 -14.58 29.17 12.04
CA LEU A 91 -15.84 28.85 12.72
C LEU A 91 -16.75 28.01 11.82
N ALA A 92 -16.81 28.32 10.53
CA ALA A 92 -17.50 27.51 9.52
C ALA A 92 -16.92 26.09 9.43
N ALA A 93 -15.59 25.94 9.49
CA ALA A 93 -14.93 24.63 9.52
C ALA A 93 -15.33 23.81 10.74
N ILE A 94 -15.40 24.42 11.92
CA ILE A 94 -15.84 23.74 13.17
C ILE A 94 -17.31 23.29 13.04
N GLN A 95 -18.17 24.15 12.49
CA GLN A 95 -19.58 23.83 12.26
C GLN A 95 -19.75 22.67 11.25
N ALA A 96 -19.03 22.70 10.12
CA ALA A 96 -19.02 21.63 9.14
C ALA A 96 -18.44 20.31 9.70
N SER A 97 -17.40 20.40 10.53
CA SER A 97 -16.82 19.25 11.24
C SER A 97 -17.84 18.58 12.15
N SER A 98 -18.65 19.36 12.88
CA SER A 98 -19.72 18.83 13.72
C SER A 98 -20.76 18.03 12.92
N VAL A 99 -21.08 18.48 11.70
CA VAL A 99 -21.97 17.72 10.80
C VAL A 99 -21.30 16.44 10.30
N CYS A 100 -20.02 16.48 9.92
CA CYS A 100 -19.26 15.29 9.54
C CYS A 100 -19.23 14.25 10.67
N GLU A 101 -18.99 14.68 11.90
CA GLU A 101 -18.99 13.80 13.08
C GLU A 101 -20.36 13.20 13.35
N LYS A 102 -21.45 13.96 13.19
CA LYS A 102 -22.82 13.41 13.29
C LYS A 102 -23.06 12.34 12.24
N ILE A 103 -22.67 12.59 10.99
CA ILE A 103 -22.77 11.62 9.90
C ILE A 103 -21.97 10.37 10.24
N LEU A 104 -20.68 10.48 10.59
CA LEU A 104 -19.86 9.32 10.98
C LEU A 104 -20.47 8.53 12.15
N ASN A 105 -20.96 9.23 13.19
CA ASN A 105 -21.60 8.59 14.33
C ASN A 105 -22.90 7.86 13.95
N SER A 106 -23.64 8.36 12.96
CA SER A 106 -24.86 7.70 12.47
C SER A 106 -24.59 6.37 11.77
N PHE A 107 -23.36 6.12 11.33
CA PHE A 107 -22.94 4.86 10.70
C PHE A 107 -22.44 3.81 11.71
N LYS A 108 -22.19 4.19 12.98
CA LYS A 108 -21.74 3.24 14.02
C LYS A 108 -22.75 2.11 14.27
N PRO A 109 -24.08 2.37 14.37
CA PRO A 109 -25.07 1.30 14.46
C PRO A 109 -25.15 0.52 13.14
N SER A 110 -25.33 -0.80 13.21
CA SER A 110 -25.51 -1.63 12.02
C SER A 110 -26.76 -1.25 11.22
N PHE A 111 -26.72 -1.54 9.92
CA PHE A 111 -27.82 -1.40 8.98
C PHE A 111 -28.62 -2.71 8.96
N LYS A 112 -29.92 -2.61 9.21
CA LYS A 112 -30.85 -3.75 9.11
C LYS A 112 -31.45 -3.76 7.71
N LEU A 113 -30.96 -4.66 6.86
CA LEU A 113 -31.32 -4.77 5.45
C LEU A 113 -32.14 -6.06 5.27
N ASN A 114 -33.45 -5.98 5.55
CA ASN A 114 -34.33 -7.15 5.68
C ASN A 114 -33.81 -8.16 6.72
N GLN A 115 -33.36 -9.32 6.26
CA GLN A 115 -32.82 -10.41 7.09
C GLN A 115 -31.33 -10.26 7.40
N TYR A 116 -30.64 -9.29 6.78
CA TYR A 116 -29.21 -9.07 6.93
C TYR A 116 -28.91 -7.93 7.90
N VAL A 117 -27.81 -8.08 8.64
CA VAL A 117 -27.23 -7.03 9.47
C VAL A 117 -25.87 -6.69 8.89
N HIS A 118 -25.67 -5.44 8.48
CA HIS A 118 -24.46 -5.00 7.81
C HIS A 118 -23.82 -3.82 8.53
N HIS A 119 -22.48 -3.77 8.55
CA HIS A 119 -21.72 -2.63 9.03
C HIS A 119 -21.10 -1.93 7.83
N SER A 120 -21.36 -0.63 7.71
CA SER A 120 -20.79 0.23 6.67
C SER A 120 -20.19 1.47 7.34
N SER A 121 -19.16 2.05 6.71
CA SER A 121 -18.59 3.33 7.08
C SER A 121 -18.56 4.26 5.86
N PRO A 122 -18.61 5.59 6.07
CA PRO A 122 -18.42 6.55 5.00
C PRO A 122 -17.01 7.16 5.04
N SER A 123 -16.48 7.50 3.87
CA SER A 123 -15.36 8.43 3.72
C SER A 123 -15.90 9.78 3.24
N ILE A 124 -15.53 10.87 3.93
CA ILE A 124 -16.10 12.21 3.71
C ILE A 124 -15.01 13.21 3.31
N GLY A 125 -15.24 13.94 2.22
CA GLY A 125 -14.42 15.07 1.81
C GLY A 125 -15.15 16.38 1.97
N VAL A 126 -14.49 17.40 2.52
CA VAL A 126 -15.12 18.68 2.86
C VAL A 126 -14.42 19.80 2.13
N THR A 127 -15.18 20.68 1.46
CA THR A 127 -14.66 21.97 1.00
C THR A 127 -15.54 23.09 1.50
N LEU A 128 -14.93 24.22 1.86
CA LEU A 128 -15.63 25.42 2.29
C LEU A 128 -15.66 26.43 1.15
N PHE A 129 -16.70 27.24 1.12
CA PHE A 129 -16.82 28.36 0.20
C PHE A 129 -17.39 29.58 0.93
N ASN A 130 -16.93 30.77 0.54
CA ASN A 130 -17.45 32.04 1.02
C ASN A 130 -17.31 33.11 -0.08
N HIS A 131 -17.78 34.32 0.21
CA HIS A 131 -17.73 35.44 -0.72
C HIS A 131 -16.30 35.96 -1.03
N GLU A 132 -15.35 35.76 -0.12
CA GLU A 132 -13.95 36.19 -0.28
C GLU A 132 -13.15 35.25 -1.21
N SER A 133 -13.56 34.00 -1.33
CA SER A 133 -12.92 32.96 -2.15
C SER A 133 -13.89 32.41 -3.21
N PRO A 134 -14.35 33.24 -4.17
CA PRO A 134 -15.30 32.81 -5.19
C PRO A 134 -14.72 31.66 -6.03
N THR A 135 -15.48 30.57 -6.12
CA THR A 135 -15.09 29.32 -6.77
C THR A 135 -16.27 28.80 -7.57
N SER A 136 -16.04 28.17 -8.73
CA SER A 136 -17.12 27.57 -9.52
C SER A 136 -17.69 26.33 -8.83
N VAL A 137 -18.93 25.99 -9.15
CA VAL A 137 -19.61 24.79 -8.64
C VAL A 137 -18.81 23.52 -8.93
N ASP A 138 -18.32 23.38 -10.17
CA ASP A 138 -17.52 22.22 -10.58
C ASP A 138 -16.23 22.09 -9.77
N GLU A 139 -15.56 23.21 -9.48
CA GLU A 139 -14.35 23.22 -8.68
C GLU A 139 -14.63 22.91 -7.21
N LEU A 140 -15.74 23.37 -6.63
CA LEU A 140 -16.13 22.98 -5.27
C LEU A 140 -16.42 21.48 -5.16
N LEU A 141 -17.17 20.92 -6.11
CA LEU A 141 -17.42 19.48 -6.14
C LEU A 141 -16.12 18.70 -6.31
N ARG A 142 -15.22 19.14 -7.20
CA ARG A 142 -13.90 18.55 -7.39
C ARG A 142 -13.06 18.58 -6.10
N ARG A 143 -13.01 19.72 -5.40
CA ARG A 143 -12.26 19.86 -4.15
C ARG A 143 -12.79 18.93 -3.06
N ALA A 144 -14.11 18.84 -2.92
CA ALA A 144 -14.74 17.94 -1.97
C ALA A 144 -14.48 16.47 -2.31
N ASP A 145 -14.54 16.09 -3.59
CA ASP A 145 -14.23 14.74 -4.08
C ASP A 145 -12.76 14.34 -3.78
N LEU A 146 -11.81 15.24 -4.06
CA LEU A 146 -10.39 15.01 -3.74
C LEU A 146 -10.15 14.83 -2.23
N ALA A 147 -10.83 15.62 -1.42
CA ALA A 147 -10.78 15.46 0.03
C ALA A 147 -11.37 14.12 0.49
N MET A 148 -12.41 13.62 -0.18
CA MET A 148 -13.02 12.33 0.11
C MET A 148 -12.05 11.20 -0.23
N TYR A 149 -11.37 11.29 -1.37
CA TYR A 149 -10.34 10.33 -1.74
C TYR A 149 -9.19 10.32 -0.71
N LYS A 150 -8.78 11.50 -0.22
CA LYS A 150 -7.80 11.56 0.87
C LYS A 150 -8.31 10.88 2.13
N ALA A 151 -9.58 11.05 2.50
CA ALA A 151 -10.18 10.32 3.62
C ALA A 151 -10.11 8.81 3.43
N LYS A 152 -10.40 8.29 2.22
CA LYS A 152 -10.23 6.86 1.88
C LYS A 152 -8.79 6.38 2.08
N SER A 153 -7.83 7.10 1.53
CA SER A 153 -6.40 6.74 1.66
C SER A 153 -5.85 6.89 3.09
N SER A 154 -6.53 7.66 3.96
CA SER A 154 -6.11 7.92 5.34
C SER A 154 -6.71 6.95 6.35
N GLY A 155 -7.16 5.77 5.91
CA GLY A 155 -7.73 4.73 6.78
C GLY A 155 -9.25 4.59 6.74
N ARG A 156 -9.96 5.35 5.88
CA ARG A 156 -11.44 5.31 5.74
C ARG A 156 -12.17 5.70 7.03
N ASN A 157 -13.52 5.66 7.03
CA ASN A 157 -14.36 5.99 8.20
C ASN A 157 -13.96 7.33 8.87
N THR A 158 -13.69 8.35 8.05
CA THR A 158 -13.16 9.64 8.52
C THR A 158 -13.57 10.76 7.56
N TYR A 159 -13.30 11.99 7.95
CA TYR A 159 -13.42 13.15 7.09
C TYR A 159 -12.09 13.87 6.90
N ARG A 160 -11.93 14.52 5.74
CA ARG A 160 -10.81 15.42 5.44
C ARG A 160 -11.31 16.69 4.82
N PHE A 161 -10.73 17.82 5.22
CA PHE A 161 -10.91 19.09 4.51
C PHE A 161 -9.99 19.16 3.30
N PHE A 162 -10.46 19.81 2.25
CA PHE A 162 -9.64 20.18 1.13
C PHE A 162 -8.54 21.16 1.58
N ASP A 163 -7.31 20.82 1.22
CA ASP A 163 -6.13 21.67 1.37
C ASP A 163 -5.49 21.80 -0.03
N PRO A 164 -5.09 23.00 -0.49
CA PRO A 164 -4.31 23.16 -1.72
C PRO A 164 -3.11 22.20 -1.85
N GLN A 165 -2.46 21.81 -0.75
CA GLN A 165 -1.39 20.80 -0.75
C GLN A 165 -1.90 19.40 -1.16
N MET A 166 -3.15 19.08 -0.88
CA MET A 166 -3.81 17.85 -1.33
C MET A 166 -4.06 17.85 -2.84
N GLN A 167 -4.48 18.98 -3.42
CA GLN A 167 -4.63 19.13 -4.87
C GLN A 167 -3.29 18.94 -5.58
N ALA A 168 -2.22 19.54 -5.03
CA ALA A 168 -0.88 19.38 -5.54
C ALA A 168 -0.45 17.91 -5.50
N ALA A 169 -0.63 17.22 -4.37
CA ALA A 169 -0.30 15.81 -4.22
C ALA A 169 -1.06 14.89 -5.19
N VAL A 170 -2.33 15.19 -5.50
CA VAL A 170 -3.11 14.41 -6.47
C VAL A 170 -2.64 14.67 -7.90
N ASN A 171 -2.39 15.93 -8.27
CA ASN A 171 -1.84 16.26 -9.58
C ASN A 171 -0.45 15.64 -9.76
N ASP A 172 0.39 15.71 -8.72
CA ASP A 172 1.69 15.04 -8.68
C ASP A 172 1.57 13.54 -8.86
N ARG A 173 0.58 12.90 -8.21
CA ARG A 173 0.35 11.46 -8.35
C ARG A 173 -0.07 11.08 -9.77
N VAL A 174 -0.97 11.84 -10.40
CA VAL A 174 -1.40 11.60 -11.79
C VAL A 174 -0.25 11.82 -12.76
N SER A 175 0.55 12.88 -12.56
CA SER A 175 1.79 13.09 -13.34
C SER A 175 2.73 11.92 -13.18
N LEU A 176 2.99 11.50 -11.93
CA LEU A 176 3.91 10.41 -11.62
C LEU A 176 3.45 9.08 -12.23
N GLU A 177 2.15 8.84 -12.37
CA GLU A 177 1.61 7.64 -13.02
C GLU A 177 1.92 7.63 -14.52
N GLY A 178 1.69 8.77 -15.19
CA GLY A 178 2.08 8.95 -16.59
C GLY A 178 3.59 8.81 -16.79
N ASP A 179 4.36 9.41 -15.89
CA ASP A 179 5.82 9.34 -15.89
C ASP A 179 6.33 7.91 -15.66
N LEU A 180 5.66 7.13 -14.81
CA LEU A 180 6.03 5.75 -14.50
C LEU A 180 5.94 4.85 -15.75
N HIS A 181 4.87 4.99 -16.53
CA HIS A 181 4.70 4.28 -17.79
C HIS A 181 5.80 4.65 -18.79
N LEU A 182 6.12 5.94 -18.92
CA LEU A 182 7.23 6.41 -19.76
C LEU A 182 8.59 5.95 -19.25
N GLY A 183 8.78 5.89 -17.94
CA GLY A 183 10.03 5.46 -17.32
C GLY A 183 10.38 4.02 -17.64
N LEU A 184 9.38 3.15 -17.73
CA LEU A 184 9.59 1.77 -18.14
C LEU A 184 10.06 1.68 -19.61
N LEU A 185 9.39 2.40 -20.51
CA LEU A 185 9.74 2.45 -21.94
C LEU A 185 11.13 3.05 -22.17
N ASN A 186 11.49 4.07 -21.37
CA ASN A 186 12.74 4.80 -21.48
C ASN A 186 13.88 4.19 -20.67
N LYS A 187 13.71 2.97 -20.11
CA LYS A 187 14.73 2.26 -19.31
C LYS A 187 15.29 3.09 -18.16
N GLN A 188 14.41 3.79 -17.45
CA GLN A 188 14.77 4.66 -16.33
C GLN A 188 14.88 3.91 -15.00
N PHE A 189 14.60 2.60 -14.97
CA PHE A 189 14.74 1.79 -13.77
C PHE A 189 16.11 1.14 -13.68
N GLU A 190 16.61 1.01 -12.46
CA GLU A 190 17.85 0.31 -12.13
C GLU A 190 17.63 -0.55 -10.88
N LEU A 191 18.28 -1.72 -10.81
CA LEU A 191 18.32 -2.52 -9.59
C LEU A 191 19.51 -2.12 -8.74
N TYR A 192 19.25 -1.79 -7.49
CA TYR A 192 20.27 -1.70 -6.45
C TYR A 192 20.29 -3.02 -5.69
N TYR A 193 21.45 -3.32 -5.10
CA TYR A 193 21.72 -4.59 -4.42
C TYR A 193 22.12 -4.29 -2.99
N GLN A 194 21.41 -4.87 -2.04
CA GLN A 194 21.80 -4.82 -0.63
C GLN A 194 22.40 -6.16 -0.22
N PRO A 195 23.64 -6.20 0.32
CA PRO A 195 24.26 -7.46 0.69
C PRO A 195 23.56 -8.11 1.88
N GLN A 196 23.36 -9.41 1.76
CA GLN A 196 23.03 -10.31 2.85
C GLN A 196 24.31 -11.02 3.27
N VAL A 197 24.62 -11.01 4.57
CA VAL A 197 25.88 -11.53 5.10
C VAL A 197 25.65 -12.61 6.14
N ASN A 198 26.61 -13.53 6.29
CA ASN A 198 26.60 -14.50 7.39
C ASN A 198 27.26 -13.93 8.66
N GLN A 199 27.30 -14.74 9.72
CA GLN A 199 28.00 -14.47 10.99
C GLN A 199 29.47 -14.03 10.86
N SER A 200 30.17 -14.43 9.79
CA SER A 200 31.55 -14.02 9.50
C SER A 200 31.64 -12.76 8.64
N ARG A 201 30.52 -12.04 8.44
CA ARG A 201 30.37 -10.88 7.55
C ARG A 201 30.70 -11.17 6.09
N LYS A 202 30.68 -12.45 5.69
CA LYS A 202 30.84 -12.83 4.29
C LYS A 202 29.50 -12.66 3.59
N VAL A 203 29.52 -11.98 2.44
CA VAL A 203 28.34 -11.86 1.59
C VAL A 203 27.92 -13.25 1.10
N ILE A 204 26.67 -13.61 1.35
CA ILE A 204 26.04 -14.88 0.95
C ILE A 204 24.99 -14.67 -0.15
N GLY A 205 24.53 -13.44 -0.33
CA GLY A 205 23.53 -13.09 -1.31
C GLY A 205 23.27 -11.59 -1.35
N ALA A 206 22.24 -11.19 -2.08
CA ALA A 206 21.76 -9.82 -2.09
C ALA A 206 20.24 -9.77 -2.25
N GLU A 207 19.64 -8.71 -1.73
CA GLU A 207 18.28 -8.32 -2.09
C GLU A 207 18.31 -7.28 -3.21
N THR A 208 17.49 -7.48 -4.24
CA THR A 208 17.29 -6.47 -5.29
C THR A 208 16.26 -5.45 -4.87
N LEU A 209 16.62 -4.18 -4.98
CA LEU A 209 15.77 -3.06 -4.64
C LEU A 209 15.71 -2.11 -5.84
N ILE A 210 14.54 -2.00 -6.46
CA ILE A 210 14.35 -1.14 -7.62
C ILE A 210 14.60 0.34 -7.28
N ARG A 211 15.15 1.09 -8.23
CA ARG A 211 15.31 2.54 -8.20
C ARG A 211 14.83 3.12 -9.51
N TRP A 212 14.26 4.32 -9.46
CA TRP A 212 13.79 5.01 -10.66
C TRP A 212 14.54 6.33 -10.84
N HIS A 213 15.32 6.43 -11.92
CA HIS A 213 16.03 7.62 -12.34
C HIS A 213 15.12 8.50 -13.21
N HIS A 214 14.33 9.34 -12.55
CA HIS A 214 13.44 10.27 -13.22
C HIS A 214 14.23 11.47 -13.76
N PRO A 215 14.00 11.92 -15.01
CA PRO A 215 14.76 13.02 -15.62
C PRO A 215 14.66 14.34 -14.86
N GLU A 216 13.45 14.69 -14.38
CA GLU A 216 13.23 15.93 -13.61
C GLU A 216 13.35 15.76 -12.08
N ARG A 217 12.84 14.66 -11.51
CA ARG A 217 12.80 14.42 -10.05
C ARG A 217 14.07 13.78 -9.49
N GLY A 218 15.00 13.34 -10.34
CA GLY A 218 16.19 12.60 -9.92
C GLY A 218 15.84 11.18 -9.46
N LEU A 219 16.52 10.69 -8.41
CA LEU A 219 16.33 9.34 -7.90
C LEU A 219 15.06 9.22 -7.06
N VAL A 220 14.03 8.57 -7.60
CA VAL A 220 12.77 8.29 -6.93
C VAL A 220 12.84 6.91 -6.24
N MET A 221 12.55 6.89 -4.94
CA MET A 221 12.64 5.69 -4.10
C MET A 221 11.36 4.83 -4.19
N PRO A 222 11.45 3.49 -3.99
CA PRO A 222 10.30 2.57 -4.09
C PRO A 222 9.05 3.01 -3.33
N GLY A 223 9.20 3.49 -2.09
CA GLY A 223 8.08 3.92 -1.25
C GLY A 223 7.25 5.08 -1.85
N GLN A 224 7.75 5.77 -2.88
CA GLN A 224 7.02 6.85 -3.56
C GLN A 224 6.22 6.36 -4.77
N PHE A 225 6.57 5.24 -5.40
CA PHE A 225 5.96 4.80 -6.67
C PHE A 225 5.44 3.37 -6.68
N ILE A 226 5.85 2.47 -5.77
CA ILE A 226 5.39 1.07 -5.78
C ILE A 226 3.88 0.99 -5.57
N GLN A 227 3.32 1.70 -4.60
CA GLN A 227 1.86 1.71 -4.39
C GLN A 227 1.11 2.24 -5.63
N LEU A 228 1.67 3.25 -6.31
CA LEU A 228 1.09 3.77 -7.54
C LEU A 228 1.17 2.78 -8.70
N ALA A 229 2.30 2.09 -8.83
CA ALA A 229 2.51 1.02 -9.79
C ALA A 229 1.53 -0.12 -9.55
N GLU A 230 1.31 -0.49 -8.29
CA GLU A 230 0.31 -1.47 -7.91
C GLU A 230 -1.05 -0.97 -8.35
N ASP A 231 -1.54 0.15 -7.84
CA ASP A 231 -2.88 0.69 -8.09
C ASP A 231 -3.23 0.76 -9.58
N SER A 232 -2.30 1.25 -10.41
CA SER A 232 -2.43 1.38 -11.88
C SER A 232 -2.23 0.08 -12.67
N GLY A 233 -1.72 -0.99 -12.04
CA GLY A 233 -1.36 -2.25 -12.71
C GLY A 233 0.01 -2.24 -13.40
N LEU A 234 0.72 -1.11 -13.39
CA LEU A 234 2.10 -0.99 -13.91
C LEU A 234 3.12 -1.83 -13.13
N ILE A 235 2.79 -2.29 -11.92
CA ILE A 235 3.62 -3.22 -11.14
C ILE A 235 3.87 -4.54 -11.88
N LEU A 236 2.95 -4.97 -12.75
CA LEU A 236 3.07 -6.23 -13.47
C LEU A 236 4.22 -6.19 -14.50
N PRO A 237 4.25 -5.24 -15.45
CA PRO A 237 5.38 -5.14 -16.38
C PRO A 237 6.69 -4.69 -15.68
N ILE A 238 6.62 -3.92 -14.59
CA ILE A 238 7.81 -3.61 -13.78
C ILE A 238 8.36 -4.87 -13.12
N GLY A 239 7.51 -5.68 -12.51
CA GLY A 239 7.89 -6.94 -11.86
C GLY A 239 8.51 -7.94 -12.83
N GLN A 240 7.98 -8.02 -14.06
CA GLN A 240 8.59 -8.80 -15.14
C GLN A 240 10.00 -8.31 -15.46
N TRP A 241 10.18 -6.99 -15.63
CA TRP A 241 11.50 -6.40 -15.87
C TRP A 241 12.49 -6.64 -14.71
N ILE A 242 12.04 -6.57 -13.46
CA ILE A 242 12.87 -6.88 -12.28
C ILE A 242 13.35 -8.33 -12.35
N LEU A 243 12.45 -9.29 -12.60
CA LEU A 243 12.77 -10.73 -12.67
C LEU A 243 13.74 -11.03 -13.82
N GLU A 244 13.52 -10.45 -15.00
CA GLU A 244 14.41 -10.60 -16.15
C GLU A 244 15.82 -10.06 -15.84
N THR A 245 15.89 -8.88 -15.24
CA THR A 245 17.17 -8.23 -14.88
C THR A 245 17.91 -9.04 -13.80
N ALA A 246 17.19 -9.55 -12.79
CA ALA A 246 17.74 -10.41 -11.75
C ALA A 246 18.29 -11.72 -12.34
N CYS A 247 17.53 -12.37 -13.24
CA CYS A 247 17.98 -13.57 -13.95
C CYS A 247 19.26 -13.31 -14.76
N GLN A 248 19.30 -12.21 -15.50
CA GLN A 248 20.49 -11.80 -16.26
C GLN A 248 21.71 -11.59 -15.34
N GLN A 249 21.51 -10.96 -14.18
CA GLN A 249 22.59 -10.77 -13.21
C GLN A 249 23.09 -12.10 -12.64
N LEU A 250 22.19 -13.03 -12.32
CA LEU A 250 22.56 -14.37 -11.86
C LEU A 250 23.38 -15.14 -12.90
N LEU A 251 23.06 -15.01 -14.20
CA LEU A 251 23.89 -15.61 -15.27
C LEU A 251 25.30 -15.01 -15.34
N LEU A 252 25.44 -13.70 -15.08
CA LEU A 252 26.74 -13.05 -15.02
C LEU A 252 27.54 -13.56 -13.81
N TRP A 253 26.89 -13.65 -12.64
CA TRP A 253 27.52 -14.15 -11.43
C TRP A 253 27.90 -15.63 -11.51
N ALA A 254 27.13 -16.46 -12.22
CA ALA A 254 27.44 -17.88 -12.41
C ALA A 254 28.78 -18.10 -13.14
N LYS A 255 29.25 -17.14 -13.95
CA LYS A 255 30.50 -17.24 -14.70
C LYS A 255 31.74 -16.98 -13.85
N GLN A 256 31.60 -16.45 -12.63
CA GLN A 256 32.73 -16.11 -11.78
C GLN A 256 32.69 -16.91 -10.47
N PRO A 257 33.77 -17.60 -10.07
CA PRO A 257 33.79 -18.41 -8.84
C PRO A 257 33.46 -17.63 -7.57
N GLN A 258 33.81 -16.34 -7.53
CA GLN A 258 33.58 -15.47 -6.38
C GLN A 258 32.10 -15.12 -6.18
N THR A 259 31.27 -15.21 -7.21
CA THR A 259 29.86 -14.80 -7.17
C THR A 259 28.89 -15.95 -7.45
N ALA A 260 29.36 -17.07 -8.01
CA ALA A 260 28.52 -18.21 -8.39
C ALA A 260 27.76 -18.86 -7.21
N HIS A 261 28.19 -18.60 -5.97
CA HIS A 261 27.52 -19.09 -4.78
C HIS A 261 26.37 -18.19 -4.31
N LEU A 262 26.34 -16.92 -4.72
CA LEU A 262 25.40 -15.91 -4.25
C LEU A 262 23.96 -16.23 -4.64
N VAL A 263 23.04 -16.01 -3.70
CA VAL A 263 21.60 -16.05 -3.93
C VAL A 263 21.09 -14.63 -4.09
N LEU A 264 20.19 -14.41 -5.05
CA LEU A 264 19.56 -13.13 -5.30
C LEU A 264 18.08 -13.19 -4.90
N SER A 265 17.70 -12.35 -3.95
CA SER A 265 16.31 -12.17 -3.52
C SER A 265 15.61 -11.09 -4.31
N VAL A 266 14.38 -11.36 -4.74
CA VAL A 266 13.53 -10.44 -5.50
C VAL A 266 12.15 -10.34 -4.85
N ASN A 267 11.76 -9.11 -4.49
CA ASN A 267 10.42 -8.80 -4.01
C ASN A 267 9.36 -8.97 -5.10
N VAL A 268 8.27 -9.68 -4.79
CA VAL A 268 7.15 -9.93 -5.69
C VAL A 268 5.87 -9.39 -5.08
N SER A 269 5.14 -8.55 -5.83
CA SER A 269 3.89 -7.94 -5.35
C SER A 269 2.72 -8.91 -5.27
N ALA A 270 1.73 -8.58 -4.44
CA ALA A 270 0.43 -9.29 -4.39
C ALA A 270 -0.21 -9.42 -5.77
N ARG A 271 -0.19 -8.32 -6.55
CA ARG A 271 -0.82 -8.27 -7.88
C ARG A 271 -0.17 -9.23 -8.87
N GLN A 272 1.13 -9.48 -8.78
CA GLN A 272 1.80 -10.49 -9.61
C GLN A 272 1.31 -11.89 -9.28
N TYR A 273 1.22 -12.26 -7.99
CA TYR A 273 0.70 -13.56 -7.59
C TYR A 273 -0.77 -13.76 -8.00
N LEU A 274 -1.58 -12.70 -8.08
CA LEU A 274 -2.95 -12.79 -8.56
C LEU A 274 -3.05 -13.10 -10.07
N GLN A 275 -1.99 -12.90 -10.86
CA GLN A 275 -2.02 -13.29 -12.27
C GLN A 275 -2.09 -14.82 -12.42
N ALA A 276 -3.05 -15.29 -13.21
CA ALA A 276 -3.24 -16.72 -13.44
C ALA A 276 -1.99 -17.42 -13.99
N ASN A 277 -1.26 -16.73 -14.87
CA ASN A 277 -0.08 -17.25 -15.58
C ASN A 277 1.26 -16.91 -14.91
N PHE A 278 1.28 -16.38 -13.67
CA PHE A 278 2.52 -15.92 -13.04
C PHE A 278 3.55 -17.05 -12.90
N ALA A 279 3.14 -18.19 -12.33
CA ALA A 279 4.01 -19.33 -12.15
C ALA A 279 4.57 -19.84 -13.49
N ASP A 280 3.70 -20.03 -14.49
CA ASP A 280 4.11 -20.49 -15.81
C ASP A 280 5.08 -19.51 -16.49
N SER A 281 4.83 -18.20 -16.37
CA SER A 281 5.68 -17.17 -16.99
C SER A 281 7.07 -17.10 -16.35
N LEU A 282 7.15 -17.25 -15.02
CA LEU A 282 8.42 -17.32 -14.31
C LEU A 282 9.19 -18.59 -14.66
N ILE A 283 8.51 -19.74 -14.69
CA ILE A 283 9.12 -21.01 -15.07
C ILE A 283 9.69 -20.92 -16.49
N GLN A 284 8.93 -20.34 -17.42
CA GLN A 284 9.38 -20.11 -18.79
C GLN A 284 10.60 -19.18 -18.83
N LEU A 285 10.62 -18.10 -18.05
CA LEU A 285 11.76 -17.19 -17.95
C LEU A 285 13.04 -17.93 -17.49
N ILE A 286 12.93 -18.80 -16.49
CA ILE A 286 14.07 -19.61 -16.02
C ILE A 286 14.54 -20.58 -17.10
N ASP A 287 13.61 -21.27 -17.76
CA ASP A 287 13.92 -22.24 -18.81
C ASP A 287 14.58 -21.54 -20.03
N ASP A 288 14.12 -20.34 -20.40
CA ASP A 288 14.66 -19.55 -21.52
C ASP A 288 16.02 -18.92 -21.20
N THR A 289 16.23 -18.49 -19.96
CA THR A 289 17.50 -17.87 -19.53
C THR A 289 18.57 -18.90 -19.18
N GLY A 290 18.17 -20.10 -18.73
CA GLY A 290 19.07 -21.14 -18.23
C GLY A 290 19.71 -20.80 -16.87
N VAL A 291 19.11 -19.90 -16.10
CA VAL A 291 19.54 -19.56 -14.74
C VAL A 291 19.40 -20.77 -13.83
N ASP A 292 20.36 -20.98 -12.92
CA ASP A 292 20.20 -21.94 -11.83
C ASP A 292 19.08 -21.46 -10.90
N PRO A 293 17.91 -22.14 -10.87
CA PRO A 293 16.76 -21.70 -10.09
C PRO A 293 17.05 -21.64 -8.60
N THR A 294 18.02 -22.43 -8.10
CA THR A 294 18.40 -22.43 -6.68
C THR A 294 19.09 -21.15 -6.23
N LYS A 295 19.48 -20.28 -7.19
CA LYS A 295 20.10 -18.97 -6.93
C LYS A 295 19.11 -17.82 -6.94
N LEU A 296 17.85 -18.07 -7.31
CA LEU A 296 16.78 -17.08 -7.22
C LEU A 296 15.91 -17.37 -5.99
N LYS A 297 15.67 -16.34 -5.19
CA LYS A 297 14.71 -16.38 -4.08
C LYS A 297 13.64 -15.32 -4.29
N LEU A 298 12.38 -15.69 -4.15
CA LEU A 298 11.27 -14.73 -4.22
C LEU A 298 10.85 -14.35 -2.82
N GLU A 299 10.71 -13.04 -2.60
CA GLU A 299 10.24 -12.48 -1.34
C GLU A 299 8.78 -12.08 -1.48
N LEU A 300 7.98 -12.45 -0.49
CA LEU A 300 6.58 -12.09 -0.38
C LEU A 300 6.34 -11.52 1.02
N THR A 301 5.50 -10.49 1.14
CA THR A 301 5.19 -9.93 2.45
C THR A 301 4.10 -10.76 3.14
N GLU A 302 4.09 -10.71 4.47
CA GLU A 302 3.08 -11.39 5.29
C GLU A 302 1.64 -11.00 4.91
N SER A 303 1.41 -9.72 4.59
CA SER A 303 0.08 -9.21 4.23
C SER A 303 -0.50 -9.82 2.96
N MET A 304 0.35 -10.30 2.03
CA MET A 304 -0.08 -10.98 0.81
C MET A 304 -0.79 -12.31 1.07
N LEU A 305 -0.54 -12.93 2.23
CA LEU A 305 -1.07 -14.26 2.55
C LEU A 305 -2.52 -14.23 3.07
N VAL A 306 -3.10 -13.05 3.27
CA VAL A 306 -4.46 -12.88 3.80
C VAL A 306 -5.53 -13.12 2.72
N GLU A 307 -5.23 -12.77 1.46
CA GLU A 307 -6.16 -12.91 0.34
C GLU A 307 -5.73 -14.08 -0.57
N ASN A 308 -6.63 -15.04 -0.81
CA ASN A 308 -6.42 -16.16 -1.76
C ASN A 308 -5.23 -17.09 -1.48
N VAL A 309 -4.97 -17.41 -0.21
CA VAL A 309 -3.83 -18.27 0.22
C VAL A 309 -3.72 -19.61 -0.54
N GLU A 310 -4.85 -20.24 -0.90
CA GLU A 310 -4.83 -21.53 -1.60
C GLU A 310 -4.24 -21.42 -3.02
N ASP A 311 -4.61 -20.37 -3.75
CA ASP A 311 -4.08 -20.13 -5.09
C ASP A 311 -2.58 -19.78 -5.04
N ILE A 312 -2.18 -19.00 -4.04
CA ILE A 312 -0.76 -18.69 -3.77
C ILE A 312 0.03 -19.97 -3.48
N ILE A 313 -0.47 -20.86 -2.62
CA ILE A 313 0.18 -22.14 -2.31
C ILE A 313 0.38 -22.98 -3.57
N VAL A 314 -0.61 -23.06 -4.46
CA VAL A 314 -0.50 -23.82 -5.72
C VAL A 314 0.60 -23.25 -6.61
N LYS A 315 0.62 -21.93 -6.81
CA LYS A 315 1.64 -21.24 -7.62
C LYS A 315 3.03 -21.40 -7.02
N MET A 316 3.18 -21.16 -5.71
CA MET A 316 4.44 -21.34 -5.01
C MET A 316 4.94 -22.78 -5.10
N SER A 317 4.06 -23.78 -4.97
CA SER A 317 4.45 -25.19 -5.09
C SER A 317 4.96 -25.54 -6.49
N ALA A 318 4.32 -25.01 -7.54
CA ALA A 318 4.77 -25.19 -8.92
C ALA A 318 6.14 -24.55 -9.17
N ILE A 319 6.34 -23.33 -8.68
CA ILE A 319 7.62 -22.61 -8.76
C ILE A 319 8.71 -23.33 -7.94
N LYS A 320 8.36 -23.80 -6.73
CA LYS A 320 9.26 -24.54 -5.84
C LYS A 320 9.76 -25.83 -6.48
N ALA A 321 8.92 -26.50 -7.26
CA ALA A 321 9.29 -27.72 -7.98
C ALA A 321 10.39 -27.49 -9.03
N LYS A 322 10.59 -26.25 -9.51
CA LYS A 322 11.75 -25.86 -10.33
C LYS A 322 13.01 -25.59 -9.50
N GLY A 323 12.92 -25.45 -8.18
CA GLY A 323 14.04 -25.21 -7.29
C GLY A 323 14.21 -23.76 -6.82
N ILE A 324 13.29 -22.86 -7.22
CA ILE A 324 13.29 -21.47 -6.77
C ILE A 324 12.95 -21.40 -5.28
N GLY A 325 13.69 -20.58 -4.54
CA GLY A 325 13.49 -20.38 -3.11
C GLY A 325 12.40 -19.37 -2.78
N PHE A 326 11.83 -19.44 -1.58
CA PHE A 326 10.89 -18.45 -1.06
C PHE A 326 11.33 -17.89 0.30
N SER A 327 11.21 -16.58 0.44
CA SER A 327 11.39 -15.86 1.69
C SER A 327 10.08 -15.17 2.09
N LEU A 328 9.73 -15.25 3.37
CA LEU A 328 8.64 -14.44 3.92
C LEU A 328 9.23 -13.17 4.55
N ASP A 329 8.84 -12.03 3.99
CA ASP A 329 9.28 -10.69 4.37
C ASP A 329 8.37 -10.05 5.42
N ASP A 330 8.89 -9.06 6.14
CA ASP A 330 8.24 -8.28 7.21
C ASP A 330 7.59 -9.16 8.32
N PHE A 331 8.17 -10.34 8.61
CA PHE A 331 7.52 -11.32 9.48
C PHE A 331 7.37 -10.82 10.92
N GLY A 332 6.14 -10.91 11.45
CA GLY A 332 5.79 -10.54 12.81
C GLY A 332 4.99 -9.24 12.91
N THR A 333 4.88 -8.49 11.82
CA THR A 333 4.08 -7.25 11.76
C THR A 333 2.61 -7.50 11.41
N GLY A 334 2.29 -8.67 10.86
CA GLY A 334 0.94 -9.05 10.42
C GLY A 334 0.24 -10.10 11.28
N TYR A 335 -0.86 -10.64 10.74
CA TYR A 335 -1.64 -11.72 11.35
C TYR A 335 -1.36 -13.06 10.66
N SER A 336 -0.15 -13.60 10.80
CA SER A 336 0.17 -14.95 10.31
C SER A 336 -0.52 -16.00 11.15
N SER A 337 -1.39 -16.79 10.52
CA SER A 337 -1.76 -18.07 11.11
C SER A 337 -0.60 -19.05 10.94
N LEU A 338 -0.07 -19.57 12.05
CA LEU A 338 0.91 -20.67 12.05
C LEU A 338 0.45 -21.87 11.20
N SER A 339 -0.87 -22.05 11.04
CA SER A 339 -1.44 -23.09 10.17
C SER A 339 -1.08 -22.89 8.69
N TYR A 340 -1.00 -21.64 8.22
CA TYR A 340 -0.62 -21.33 6.84
C TYR A 340 0.89 -21.40 6.67
N LEU A 341 1.65 -20.89 7.63
CA LEU A 341 3.11 -20.94 7.59
C LEU A 341 3.64 -22.37 7.38
N LYS A 342 3.02 -23.36 8.03
CA LYS A 342 3.36 -24.79 7.86
C LYS A 342 3.07 -25.34 6.45
N ARG A 343 2.12 -24.75 5.71
CA ARG A 343 1.68 -25.23 4.40
C ARG A 343 2.43 -24.58 3.25
N LEU A 344 2.97 -23.38 3.47
CA LEU A 344 3.70 -22.64 2.46
C LEU A 344 5.09 -23.26 2.26
N PRO A 345 5.57 -23.40 1.01
CA PRO A 345 6.89 -23.97 0.73
C PRO A 345 8.01 -22.92 0.93
N LEU A 346 8.09 -22.34 2.12
CA LEU A 346 9.07 -21.32 2.49
C LEU A 346 10.43 -21.94 2.84
N ASP A 347 11.50 -21.25 2.49
CA ASP A 347 12.87 -21.59 2.86
C ASP A 347 13.45 -20.64 3.90
N GLN A 348 12.93 -19.41 3.97
CA GLN A 348 13.51 -18.36 4.78
C GLN A 348 12.43 -17.48 5.41
N LEU A 349 12.66 -17.05 6.64
CA LEU A 349 11.92 -16.00 7.32
C LEU A 349 12.83 -14.78 7.48
N LYS A 350 12.34 -13.60 7.10
CA LYS A 350 13.01 -12.32 7.35
C LYS A 350 12.38 -11.65 8.57
N ILE A 351 13.17 -11.37 9.59
CA ILE A 351 12.73 -10.66 10.79
C ILE A 351 12.64 -9.17 10.44
N ASP A 352 11.44 -8.60 10.60
CA ASP A 352 11.19 -7.19 10.31
C ASP A 352 12.11 -6.26 11.13
N GLN A 353 12.56 -5.18 10.48
CA GLN A 353 13.46 -4.19 11.06
C GLN A 353 12.92 -3.53 12.34
N SER A 354 11.60 -3.45 12.53
CA SER A 354 10.98 -2.85 13.72
C SER A 354 11.39 -3.59 14.99
N PHE A 355 11.41 -4.93 14.95
CA PHE A 355 11.86 -5.75 16.09
C PHE A 355 13.38 -5.72 16.26
N VAL A 356 14.14 -5.58 15.18
CA VAL A 356 15.61 -5.55 15.21
C VAL A 356 16.13 -4.23 15.78
N ARG A 357 15.47 -3.13 15.46
CA ARG A 357 15.91 -1.78 15.86
C ARG A 357 15.93 -1.59 17.38
N ASP A 358 14.92 -2.09 18.06
CA ASP A 358 14.73 -1.86 19.50
C ASP A 358 15.13 -3.10 20.33
N VAL A 359 15.76 -4.09 19.70
CA VAL A 359 16.05 -5.41 20.29
C VAL A 359 16.97 -5.39 21.50
N ASN A 360 17.80 -4.35 21.63
CA ASN A 360 18.68 -4.15 22.78
C ASN A 360 18.00 -3.42 23.93
N THR A 361 16.86 -2.76 23.69
CA THR A 361 16.20 -1.84 24.63
C THR A 361 14.82 -2.30 25.07
N ASP A 362 14.06 -3.01 24.22
CA ASP A 362 12.74 -3.55 24.53
C ASP A 362 12.82 -5.08 24.73
N PRO A 363 12.58 -5.57 25.96
CA PRO A 363 12.53 -7.02 26.24
C PRO A 363 11.45 -7.77 25.44
N ASN A 364 10.38 -7.09 25.01
CA ASN A 364 9.34 -7.69 24.18
C ASN A 364 9.87 -7.98 22.78
N ASP A 365 10.54 -7.01 22.15
CA ASP A 365 11.12 -7.19 20.81
C ASP A 365 12.20 -8.28 20.83
N ALA A 366 13.06 -8.29 21.86
CA ALA A 366 14.02 -9.37 22.07
C ALA A 366 13.35 -10.75 22.20
N SER A 367 12.19 -10.81 22.85
CA SER A 367 11.41 -12.06 23.00
C SER A 367 10.77 -12.48 21.67
N ILE A 368 10.25 -11.53 20.89
CA ILE A 368 9.67 -11.76 19.56
C ILE A 368 10.75 -12.29 18.62
N VAL A 369 11.91 -11.63 18.54
CA VAL A 369 13.05 -12.08 17.72
C VAL A 369 13.44 -13.52 18.06
N ARG A 370 13.57 -13.86 19.35
CA ARG A 370 13.90 -15.23 19.79
C ARG A 370 12.83 -16.24 19.39
N ALA A 371 11.55 -15.86 19.49
CA ALA A 371 10.44 -16.70 19.07
C ALA A 371 10.45 -16.97 17.57
N ILE A 372 10.73 -15.94 16.75
CA ILE A 372 10.84 -16.07 15.28
C ILE A 372 12.01 -16.99 14.90
N ILE A 373 13.18 -16.81 15.51
CA ILE A 373 14.36 -17.66 15.26
C ILE A 373 14.05 -19.14 15.59
N THR A 374 13.42 -19.35 16.75
CA THR A 374 13.03 -20.70 17.20
C THR A 374 12.00 -21.32 16.26
N LEU A 375 11.04 -20.53 15.77
CA LEU A 375 10.01 -20.98 14.84
C LEU A 375 10.63 -21.39 13.49
N GLY A 376 11.49 -20.56 12.91
CA GLY A 376 12.17 -20.87 11.65
C GLY A 376 12.98 -22.17 11.77
N THR A 377 13.77 -22.30 12.84
CA THR A 377 14.55 -23.50 13.13
C THR A 377 13.68 -24.76 13.21
N ASN A 378 12.56 -24.69 13.93
CA ASN A 378 11.63 -25.82 14.11
C ASN A 378 10.90 -26.22 12.82
N LEU A 379 10.72 -25.27 11.89
CA LEU A 379 10.09 -25.51 10.59
C LEU A 379 11.10 -25.84 9.49
N GLY A 380 12.41 -25.87 9.80
CA GLY A 380 13.47 -26.12 8.83
C GLY A 380 13.69 -24.97 7.85
N MET A 381 13.40 -23.74 8.28
CA MET A 381 13.58 -22.51 7.51
C MET A 381 14.79 -21.74 8.03
N ASP A 382 15.56 -21.15 7.12
CA ASP A 382 16.59 -20.17 7.44
C ASP A 382 15.96 -18.91 8.03
N VAL A 383 16.72 -18.20 8.86
CA VAL A 383 16.26 -16.92 9.45
C VAL A 383 17.30 -15.85 9.16
N ILE A 384 16.84 -14.73 8.61
CA ILE A 384 17.65 -13.55 8.36
C ILE A 384 17.05 -12.35 9.08
N ALA A 385 17.90 -11.54 9.73
CA ALA A 385 17.45 -10.32 10.39
C ALA A 385 17.70 -9.08 9.52
N GLU A 386 16.67 -8.26 9.35
CA GLU A 386 16.74 -7.00 8.60
C GLU A 386 16.97 -5.78 9.48
N GLY A 387 17.38 -4.67 8.88
CA GLY A 387 17.58 -3.43 9.64
C GLY A 387 18.70 -3.52 10.68
N VAL A 388 19.70 -4.38 10.46
CA VAL A 388 20.87 -4.44 11.34
C VAL A 388 21.75 -3.21 11.08
N GLU A 389 21.66 -2.23 11.97
CA GLU A 389 22.38 -0.95 11.85
C GLU A 389 23.60 -0.83 12.76
N THR A 390 23.66 -1.59 13.85
CA THR A 390 24.74 -1.49 14.85
C THR A 390 25.35 -2.85 15.18
N GLU A 391 26.61 -2.83 15.61
CA GLU A 391 27.29 -4.03 16.13
C GLU A 391 26.53 -4.66 17.30
N ALA A 392 25.87 -3.84 18.12
CA ALA A 392 25.05 -4.31 19.23
C ALA A 392 23.83 -5.11 18.76
N HIS A 393 23.18 -4.71 17.65
CA HIS A 393 22.09 -5.49 17.04
C HIS A 393 22.62 -6.85 16.57
N MET A 394 23.72 -6.86 15.79
CA MET A 394 24.31 -8.09 15.26
C MET A 394 24.71 -9.06 16.37
N GLN A 395 25.37 -8.57 17.43
CA GLN A 395 25.81 -9.40 18.55
C GLN A 395 24.62 -10.02 19.29
N MET A 396 23.57 -9.24 19.56
CA MET A 396 22.35 -9.72 20.20
C MET A 396 21.67 -10.80 19.34
N LEU A 397 21.58 -10.59 18.02
CA LEU A 397 20.96 -11.54 17.10
C LEU A 397 21.76 -12.85 17.00
N LEU A 398 23.09 -12.77 16.97
CA LEU A 398 24.00 -13.92 17.03
C LEU A 398 23.80 -14.73 18.31
N GLU A 399 23.70 -14.06 19.47
CA GLU A 399 23.45 -14.72 20.77
C GLU A 399 22.10 -15.43 20.84
N ASN A 400 21.14 -15.03 20.00
CA ASN A 400 19.84 -15.68 19.86
C ASN A 400 19.81 -16.76 18.76
N GLY A 401 20.93 -17.00 18.07
CA GLY A 401 21.06 -18.04 17.04
C GLY A 401 20.67 -17.61 15.63
N CYS A 402 20.57 -16.31 15.34
CA CYS A 402 20.44 -15.82 13.97
C CYS A 402 21.83 -15.78 13.30
N GLU A 403 21.97 -16.38 12.12
CA GLU A 403 23.27 -16.50 11.43
C GLU A 403 23.38 -15.70 10.13
N ALA A 404 22.28 -15.06 9.70
CA ALA A 404 22.22 -14.24 8.50
C ALA A 404 21.67 -12.85 8.82
N PHE A 405 22.27 -11.83 8.19
CA PHE A 405 21.98 -10.43 8.50
C PHE A 405 21.90 -9.58 7.23
N GLN A 406 21.05 -8.57 7.28
CA GLN A 406 20.94 -7.52 6.28
C GLN A 406 20.70 -6.18 6.97
N GLY A 407 21.39 -5.14 6.53
CA GLY A 407 21.22 -3.81 7.11
C GLY A 407 22.39 -2.87 6.85
N TYR A 408 22.22 -1.62 7.30
CA TYR A 408 23.16 -0.53 7.04
C TYR A 408 24.49 -0.65 7.78
N LEU A 409 24.60 -1.56 8.76
CA LEU A 409 25.89 -1.94 9.34
C LEU A 409 26.86 -2.46 8.27
N PHE A 410 26.34 -3.19 7.28
CA PHE A 410 27.16 -3.82 6.24
C PHE A 410 27.21 -2.96 4.98
N SER A 411 26.03 -2.56 4.48
CA SER A 411 25.94 -1.62 3.37
C SER A 411 24.50 -1.13 3.20
N LYS A 412 24.39 0.08 2.65
CA LYS A 412 23.14 0.51 2.01
C LYS A 412 22.95 -0.24 0.69
N PRO A 413 21.73 -0.26 0.12
CA PRO A 413 21.55 -0.71 -1.25
C PRO A 413 22.42 0.13 -2.20
N VAL A 414 23.18 -0.52 -3.07
CA VAL A 414 24.12 0.13 -3.99
C VAL A 414 23.97 -0.40 -5.42
N PRO A 415 24.37 0.37 -6.45
CA PRO A 415 24.43 -0.13 -7.83
C PRO A 415 25.33 -1.36 -7.97
N ILE A 416 25.10 -2.18 -8.99
CA ILE A 416 25.81 -3.45 -9.19
C ILE A 416 27.34 -3.32 -9.16
N VAL A 417 27.89 -2.28 -9.79
CA VAL A 417 29.35 -2.06 -9.85
C VAL A 417 29.94 -1.87 -8.45
N GLN A 418 29.23 -1.17 -7.57
CA GLN A 418 29.66 -0.96 -6.19
C GLN A 418 29.49 -2.24 -5.35
N PHE A 419 28.39 -2.97 -5.57
CA PHE A 419 28.16 -4.26 -4.92
C PHE A 419 29.28 -5.26 -5.25
N GLU A 420 29.62 -5.42 -6.53
CA GLU A 420 30.68 -6.34 -6.97
C GLU A 420 32.07 -5.93 -6.44
N ALA A 421 32.33 -4.63 -6.32
CA ALA A 421 33.56 -4.14 -5.70
C ALA A 421 33.69 -4.58 -4.22
N MET A 422 32.58 -4.61 -3.47
CA MET A 422 32.56 -5.06 -2.07
C MET A 422 32.95 -6.54 -1.93
N LEU A 423 32.67 -7.38 -2.93
CA LEU A 423 33.00 -8.81 -2.90
C LEU A 423 34.50 -9.08 -3.04
N THR A 424 35.23 -8.14 -3.67
CA THR A 424 36.68 -8.24 -3.90
C THR A 424 37.51 -7.64 -2.76
N ALA A 425 36.90 -6.76 -1.95
CA ALA A 425 37.54 -6.17 -0.80
C ALA A 425 37.59 -7.18 0.36
N THR A 426 38.74 -7.84 0.54
CA THR A 426 39.01 -8.64 1.74
C THR A 426 38.71 -7.80 2.98
N PRO A 427 37.92 -8.28 3.96
CA PRO A 427 37.65 -7.50 5.17
C PRO A 427 38.96 -7.24 5.89
N SER A 428 39.33 -5.96 6.02
CA SER A 428 40.40 -5.53 6.90
C SER A 428 40.00 -5.86 8.34
N LEU A 429 40.78 -6.76 8.95
CA LEU A 429 40.69 -7.23 10.34
C LEU A 429 40.74 -6.09 11.36
#